data_AF-A0A6C0DVW0-F1
#
_entry.id   AF-A0A6C0DVW0-F1
#
_cell.length_a   1.000
_cell.length_b   1.000
_cell.length_c   1.000
_cell.angle_alpha   90.00
_cell.angle_beta   90.00
_cell.angle_gamma   90.00
#
_symmetry.space_group_name_H-M   'P 1'
#
loop_
_entity.id
_entity.type
_entity.pdbx_description
1 polymer ?
#
loop_
_entity_poly.entity_id
_entity_poly.type
_entity_poly.pdbx_seq_one_letter_code
_entity_poly.pdbx_strand_id
1 'polypeptide(L)'
;MNIVNIVTFAFILFIIYLMYMLKKRYICLYEDAIKILYRQCARWAAASVQDDATIIKMLHANYAAGYLWAIKDIVTSEKFYEITGEDFVKFENKIVDIQDASSKELIEKCPTLVFIKDQNNNDNIIIRAMYSRGII
;
A
#
# COMPACT_ATOMS: atom_id res chain seq x y z
N MET A 1 2.82 -19.70 53.19
CA MET A 1 2.81 -18.56 52.24
C MET A 1 1.80 -17.55 52.75
N ASN A 2 2.21 -16.31 53.02
CA ASN A 2 1.29 -15.32 53.59
C ASN A 2 0.21 -14.93 52.57
N ILE A 3 -1.01 -14.62 53.04
CA ILE A 3 -2.14 -14.20 52.18
C ILE A 3 -1.74 -13.06 51.24
N VAL A 4 -0.93 -12.12 51.74
CA VAL A 4 -0.37 -11.02 50.94
C VAL A 4 0.41 -11.54 49.72
N ASN A 5 1.24 -12.58 49.88
CA ASN A 5 2.04 -13.14 48.77
C ASN A 5 1.15 -13.84 47.73
N ILE A 6 0.07 -14.49 48.17
CA ILE A 6 -0.91 -15.13 47.26
C ILE A 6 -1.62 -14.08 46.41
N VAL A 7 -2.09 -12.99 47.05
CA VAL A 7 -2.79 -11.89 46.36
C VAL A 7 -1.85 -11.19 45.38
N THR A 8 -0.61 -10.91 45.77
CA THR A 8 0.39 -10.31 44.89
C THR A 8 0.67 -11.18 43.67
N PHE A 9 0.82 -12.50 43.85
CA PHE A 9 1.05 -13.41 42.73
C PHE A 9 -0.14 -13.48 41.77
N ALA A 10 -1.36 -13.55 42.30
CA ALA A 10 -2.58 -13.54 41.49
C ALA A 10 -2.70 -12.24 40.67
N PHE A 11 -2.35 -11.10 41.25
CA PHE A 11 -2.36 -9.81 40.56
C PHE A 11 -1.33 -9.76 39.41
N ILE A 12 -0.12 -10.29 39.62
CA ILE A 12 0.91 -10.39 38.58
C ILE A 12 0.43 -11.26 37.42
N LEU A 13 -0.16 -12.43 37.70
CA LEU A 13 -0.72 -13.29 36.66
C LEU A 13 -1.85 -12.62 35.89
N PHE A 14 -2.71 -11.87 36.58
CA PHE A 14 -3.77 -11.09 35.95
C PHE A 14 -3.20 -10.02 35.01
N ILE A 15 -2.16 -9.30 35.42
CA ILE A 15 -1.48 -8.30 34.57
C ILE A 15 -0.88 -8.98 33.33
N ILE A 16 -0.20 -10.12 33.49
CA ILE A 16 0.38 -10.87 32.36
C ILE A 16 -0.71 -11.32 31.39
N TYR A 17 -1.82 -11.85 31.91
CA TYR A 17 -2.97 -12.25 31.10
C TYR A 17 -3.56 -11.05 30.34
N LEU A 18 -3.73 -9.90 31.00
CA LEU A 18 -4.20 -8.67 30.38
C LEU A 18 -3.25 -8.22 29.25
N MET A 19 -1.94 -8.22 29.49
CA MET A 19 -0.93 -7.90 28.48
C MET A 19 -1.01 -8.84 27.27
N TYR A 20 -1.20 -10.14 27.49
CA TYR A 20 -1.40 -11.12 26.43
C TYR A 20 -2.65 -10.81 25.59
N MET A 21 -3.78 -10.49 26.24
CA MET A 21 -5.03 -10.14 25.56
C MET A 21 -4.90 -8.86 24.72
N LEU A 22 -4.22 -7.84 25.25
CA LEU A 22 -3.97 -6.59 24.53
C LEU A 22 -3.06 -6.81 23.31
N LYS A 23 -1.98 -7.59 23.47
CA LYS A 23 -1.08 -7.94 22.35
C LYS A 23 -1.83 -8.72 21.26
N LYS A 24 -2.65 -9.71 21.64
CA LYS A 24 -3.46 -10.48 20.70
C LYS A 24 -4.41 -9.58 19.91
N ARG A 25 -5.10 -8.67 20.59
CA ARG A 25 -5.99 -7.70 19.94
C ARG A 25 -5.24 -6.78 18.97
N TYR A 26 -4.07 -6.29 19.37
CA TYR A 26 -3.23 -5.45 18.52
C TYR A 26 -2.83 -6.19 17.23
N ILE A 27 -2.39 -7.45 17.34
CA ILE A 27 -2.01 -8.26 16.17
C ILE A 27 -3.19 -8.45 15.23
N CYS A 28 -4.38 -8.82 15.75
CA CYS A 28 -5.57 -8.98 14.90
C CYS A 28 -5.92 -7.67 14.16
N LEU A 29 -5.91 -6.54 14.87
CA LEU A 29 -6.23 -5.24 14.27
C LEU A 29 -5.22 -4.84 13.18
N TYR A 30 -3.93 -5.09 13.44
CA TYR A 30 -2.86 -4.84 12.49
C TYR A 30 -3.06 -5.67 11.21
N GLU A 31 -3.26 -6.98 11.34
CA GLU A 31 -3.46 -7.87 10.19
C GLU A 31 -4.73 -7.53 9.40
N ASP A 32 -5.82 -7.15 10.08
CA ASP A 32 -7.05 -6.71 9.45
C ASP A 32 -6.86 -5.41 8.65
N ALA A 33 -6.07 -4.46 9.17
CA ALA A 33 -5.74 -3.24 8.45
C ALA A 33 -4.97 -3.53 7.16
N ILE A 34 -3.95 -4.41 7.20
CA ILE A 34 -3.21 -4.84 6.00
C ILE A 34 -4.15 -5.50 4.99
N LYS A 35 -5.04 -6.39 5.43
CA LYS A 35 -6.02 -7.04 4.55
C LYS A 35 -6.98 -6.04 3.91
N ILE A 36 -7.40 -5.01 4.65
CA ILE A 36 -8.23 -3.94 4.10
C ILE A 36 -7.46 -3.22 3.00
N LEU A 37 -6.25 -2.74 3.28
CA LEU A 37 -5.45 -2.00 2.30
C LEU A 37 -5.16 -2.85 1.05
N TYR A 38 -4.80 -4.13 1.23
CA TYR A 38 -4.57 -5.06 0.14
C TYR A 38 -5.81 -5.20 -0.76
N ARG A 39 -6.99 -5.43 -0.16
CA ARG A 39 -8.25 -5.51 -0.93
C ARG A 39 -8.58 -4.20 -1.63
N GLN A 40 -8.34 -3.06 -1.00
CA GLN A 40 -8.58 -1.75 -1.59
C GLN A 40 -7.67 -1.51 -2.79
N CYS A 41 -6.37 -1.78 -2.64
CA CYS A 41 -5.39 -1.72 -3.71
C CYS A 41 -5.83 -2.56 -4.92
N ALA A 42 -6.13 -3.85 -4.70
CA ALA A 42 -6.57 -4.75 -5.75
C ALA A 42 -7.90 -4.30 -6.41
N ARG A 43 -8.86 -3.79 -5.61
CA ARG A 43 -10.15 -3.31 -6.11
C ARG A 43 -10.00 -2.12 -7.05
N TRP A 44 -9.20 -1.13 -6.68
CA TRP A 44 -8.97 0.05 -7.52
C TRP A 44 -8.14 -0.26 -8.75
N ALA A 45 -7.18 -1.19 -8.65
CA ALA A 45 -6.44 -1.68 -9.80
C ALA A 45 -7.37 -2.38 -10.81
N ALA A 46 -8.29 -3.22 -10.32
CA ALA A 46 -9.29 -3.86 -11.17
C ALA A 46 -10.25 -2.85 -11.81
N ALA A 47 -10.70 -1.83 -11.06
CA ALA A 47 -11.54 -0.77 -11.59
C ALA A 47 -10.84 0.01 -12.72
N SER A 48 -9.57 0.38 -12.51
CA SER A 48 -8.74 1.04 -13.53
C SER A 48 -8.69 0.26 -14.85
N VAL A 49 -8.47 -1.06 -14.79
CA VAL A 49 -8.45 -1.94 -15.98
C VAL A 49 -9.80 -1.98 -16.69
N GLN A 50 -10.91 -1.83 -15.95
CA GLN A 50 -12.27 -1.90 -16.46
C GLN A 50 -12.80 -0.56 -16.99
N ASP A 51 -12.13 0.56 -16.69
CA ASP A 51 -12.60 1.89 -17.10
C ASP A 51 -12.26 2.21 -18.56
N ASP A 52 -13.27 2.64 -19.32
CA ASP A 52 -13.12 3.13 -20.69
C ASP A 52 -12.59 4.57 -20.73
N ALA A 53 -13.00 5.40 -19.76
CA ALA A 53 -12.60 6.80 -19.68
C ALA A 53 -11.18 6.92 -19.12
N THR A 54 -10.23 7.30 -19.97
CA THR A 54 -8.78 7.30 -19.64
C THR A 54 -8.41 8.13 -18.42
N ILE A 55 -9.08 9.26 -18.18
CA ILE A 55 -8.86 10.08 -16.97
C ILE A 55 -9.29 9.31 -15.71
N ILE A 56 -10.43 8.61 -15.76
CA ILE A 56 -10.96 7.82 -14.62
C ILE A 56 -10.10 6.57 -14.39
N LYS A 57 -9.69 5.90 -15.47
CA LYS A 57 -8.72 4.80 -15.43
C LYS A 57 -7.45 5.21 -14.67
N MET A 58 -6.86 6.36 -15.02
CA MET A 58 -5.67 6.90 -14.35
C MET A 58 -5.95 7.25 -12.87
N LEU A 59 -7.12 7.82 -12.57
CA LEU A 59 -7.53 8.11 -11.20
C LEU A 59 -7.54 6.84 -10.34
N HIS A 60 -8.20 5.77 -10.79
CA HIS A 60 -8.26 4.50 -10.05
C HIS A 60 -6.91 3.80 -9.96
N ALA A 61 -6.07 3.88 -11.01
CA ALA A 61 -4.70 3.41 -10.96
C ALA A 61 -3.88 4.11 -9.87
N ASN A 62 -4.00 5.44 -9.75
CA ASN A 62 -3.32 6.20 -8.72
C ASN A 62 -3.85 5.89 -7.31
N TYR A 63 -5.14 5.61 -7.15
CA TYR A 63 -5.67 5.12 -5.88
C TYR A 63 -5.09 3.76 -5.52
N ALA A 64 -5.00 2.83 -6.47
CA ALA A 64 -4.36 1.53 -6.24
C ALA A 64 -2.91 1.70 -5.77
N ALA A 65 -2.13 2.51 -6.48
CA ALA A 65 -0.74 2.83 -6.10
C ALA A 65 -0.66 3.47 -4.71
N GLY A 66 -1.57 4.39 -4.36
CA GLY A 66 -1.63 4.98 -3.02
C GLY A 66 -1.81 3.95 -1.91
N TYR A 67 -2.70 2.96 -2.11
CA TYR A 67 -2.84 1.86 -1.16
C TYR A 67 -1.62 0.94 -1.13
N LEU A 68 -0.99 0.67 -2.28
CA LEU A 68 0.25 -0.12 -2.36
C LEU A 68 1.37 0.50 -1.51
N TRP A 69 1.61 1.80 -1.66
CA TRP A 69 2.64 2.50 -0.90
C TRP A 69 2.33 2.55 0.59
N ALA A 70 1.06 2.75 0.94
CA ALA A 70 0.62 2.66 2.34
C ALA A 70 0.87 1.27 2.94
N ILE A 71 0.75 0.18 2.16
CA ILE A 71 1.11 -1.18 2.60
C ILE A 71 2.63 -1.26 2.78
N LYS A 72 3.42 -0.85 1.77
CA LYS A 72 4.89 -0.90 1.78
C LYS A 72 5.49 -0.23 3.03
N ASP A 73 4.90 0.88 3.45
CA ASP A 73 5.38 1.67 4.60
C ASP A 73 5.14 1.00 5.96
N ILE A 74 4.18 0.07 6.06
CA ILE A 74 3.71 -0.46 7.36
C ILE A 74 3.89 -1.97 7.53
N VAL A 75 4.22 -2.72 6.46
CA VAL A 75 4.42 -4.17 6.52
C VAL A 75 5.62 -4.62 5.70
N THR A 76 6.39 -5.57 6.23
CA THR A 76 7.48 -6.22 5.49
C THR A 76 6.94 -7.21 4.47
N SER A 77 7.69 -7.51 3.41
CA SER A 77 7.27 -8.49 2.39
C SER A 77 6.96 -9.87 2.97
N GLU A 78 7.74 -10.33 3.95
CA GLU A 78 7.53 -11.59 4.65
C GLU A 78 6.19 -11.58 5.41
N LYS A 79 5.95 -10.52 6.20
CA LYS A 79 4.71 -10.42 6.97
C LYS A 79 3.49 -10.19 6.08
N PHE A 80 3.66 -9.51 4.94
CA PHE A 80 2.63 -9.38 3.92
C PHE A 80 2.23 -10.76 3.39
N TYR A 81 3.20 -11.60 3.01
CA TYR A 81 2.94 -12.97 2.56
C TYR A 81 2.22 -13.80 3.62
N GLU A 82 2.62 -13.72 4.90
CA GLU A 82 1.92 -14.41 5.99
C GLU A 82 0.44 -13.98 6.12
N ILE A 83 0.14 -12.69 5.92
CA ILE A 83 -1.20 -12.12 6.12
C ILE A 83 -2.11 -12.38 4.90
N THR A 84 -1.57 -12.24 3.69
CA THR A 84 -2.35 -12.20 2.44
C THR A 84 -2.21 -13.46 1.61
N GLY A 85 -1.13 -14.23 1.78
CA GLY A 85 -0.76 -15.35 0.92
C GLY A 85 -0.11 -14.94 -0.41
N GLU A 86 0.11 -13.64 -0.64
CA GLU A 86 0.65 -13.11 -1.89
C GLU A 86 2.09 -12.62 -1.73
N ASP A 87 2.90 -12.79 -2.78
CA ASP A 87 4.25 -12.23 -2.83
C ASP A 87 4.18 -10.71 -3.05
N PHE A 88 4.75 -9.94 -2.13
CA PHE A 88 4.65 -8.48 -2.17
C PHE A 88 5.28 -7.88 -3.44
N VAL A 89 6.43 -8.40 -3.89
CA VAL A 89 7.15 -7.85 -5.06
C VAL A 89 6.36 -8.10 -6.34
N LYS A 90 5.77 -9.30 -6.51
CA LYS A 90 4.87 -9.59 -7.64
C LYS A 90 3.63 -8.72 -7.60
N PHE A 91 3.06 -8.50 -6.42
CA PHE A 91 1.90 -7.64 -6.24
C PHE A 91 2.24 -6.18 -6.58
N GLU A 92 3.35 -5.65 -6.07
CA GLU A 92 3.87 -4.31 -6.35
C GLU A 92 4.05 -4.09 -7.85
N ASN A 93 4.77 -4.99 -8.53
CA ASN A 93 5.00 -4.89 -9.97
C ASN A 93 3.67 -4.84 -10.74
N LYS A 94 2.70 -5.69 -10.40
CA LYS A 94 1.39 -5.70 -11.08
C LYS A 94 0.64 -4.39 -10.93
N ILE A 95 0.69 -3.77 -9.75
CA ILE A 95 0.00 -2.50 -9.49
C ILE A 95 0.71 -1.34 -10.20
N VAL A 96 2.05 -1.31 -10.15
CA VAL A 96 2.85 -0.31 -10.86
C VAL A 96 2.68 -0.41 -12.37
N ASP A 97 2.64 -1.62 -12.94
CA ASP A 97 2.38 -1.84 -14.36
C ASP A 97 1.02 -1.27 -14.80
N ILE A 98 -0.02 -1.43 -13.97
CA ILE A 98 -1.36 -0.86 -14.22
C ILE A 98 -1.31 0.67 -14.18
N GLN A 99 -0.58 1.24 -13.22
CA GLN A 99 -0.39 2.67 -13.12
C GLN A 99 0.36 3.24 -14.33
N ASP A 100 1.46 2.61 -14.72
CA ASP A 100 2.27 3.02 -15.88
C ASP A 100 1.47 2.91 -17.18
N ALA A 101 0.72 1.83 -17.38
CA ALA A 101 -0.14 1.67 -18.56
C ALA A 101 -1.21 2.77 -18.64
N SER A 102 -1.87 3.05 -17.52
CA SER A 102 -2.90 4.11 -17.44
C SER A 102 -2.32 5.50 -17.68
N SER A 103 -1.11 5.74 -17.16
CA SER A 103 -0.37 6.99 -17.34
C SER A 103 -0.02 7.23 -18.80
N LYS A 104 0.54 6.20 -19.46
CA LYS A 104 0.88 6.24 -20.89
C LYS A 104 -0.36 6.51 -21.75
N GLU A 105 -1.45 5.79 -21.48
CA GLU A 105 -2.72 5.99 -22.21
C GLU A 105 -3.23 7.44 -22.07
N LEU A 106 -3.14 8.02 -20.86
CA LEU A 106 -3.56 9.40 -20.63
C LEU A 106 -2.69 10.41 -21.38
N ILE A 107 -1.38 10.20 -21.40
CA ILE A 107 -0.44 11.07 -22.11
C ILE A 107 -0.69 11.01 -23.63
N GLU A 108 -0.97 9.83 -24.17
CA GLU A 108 -1.29 9.65 -25.59
C GLU A 108 -2.56 10.41 -26.00
N LYS A 109 -3.61 10.35 -25.17
CA LYS A 109 -4.89 11.03 -25.46
C LYS A 109 -4.89 12.51 -25.10
N CYS A 110 -4.06 12.93 -24.14
CA CYS A 110 -3.96 14.31 -23.67
C CYS A 110 -2.48 14.76 -23.57
N PRO A 111 -1.80 14.97 -24.70
CA PRO A 111 -0.36 15.33 -24.71
C PRO A 111 -0.05 16.62 -23.96
N THR A 112 -1.04 17.52 -23.84
CA THR A 112 -0.92 18.79 -23.12
C THR A 112 -0.78 18.63 -21.60
N LEU A 113 -1.11 17.46 -21.05
CA LEU A 113 -0.87 17.15 -19.63
C LEU A 113 0.62 16.94 -19.36
N VAL A 114 1.41 16.61 -20.38
CA VAL A 114 2.86 16.61 -20.33
C VAL A 114 3.33 18.02 -20.71
N PHE A 115 3.55 18.87 -19.72
CA PHE A 115 4.23 20.13 -19.96
C PHE A 115 5.69 19.84 -20.35
N ILE A 116 6.02 19.91 -21.64
CA ILE A 116 7.41 20.13 -22.07
C ILE A 116 7.43 21.12 -23.24
N LYS A 117 7.91 22.33 -22.96
CA LYS A 117 8.68 23.12 -23.92
C LYS A 117 9.85 23.74 -23.16
N ASP A 118 10.95 23.00 -23.04
CA ASP A 118 12.23 23.64 -22.78
C ASP A 118 12.73 24.17 -24.12
N GLN A 119 12.90 25.48 -24.24
CA GLN A 119 13.43 26.09 -25.46
C GLN A 119 14.96 25.90 -25.60
N ASN A 120 15.65 25.34 -24.60
CA ASN A 120 17.12 25.31 -24.56
C ASN A 120 17.76 23.98 -24.12
N ASN A 121 17.01 22.91 -23.80
CA ASN A 121 17.65 21.62 -23.50
C ASN A 121 16.80 20.41 -23.87
N ASN A 122 17.42 19.48 -24.60
CA ASN A 122 16.77 18.38 -25.32
C ASN A 122 16.47 17.16 -24.43
N ASP A 123 16.03 17.37 -23.19
CA ASP A 123 15.75 16.28 -22.26
C ASP A 123 14.38 16.43 -21.59
N ASN A 124 13.64 15.31 -21.57
CA ASN A 124 12.28 15.17 -21.06
C ASN A 124 12.21 15.25 -19.51
N ILE A 125 12.56 16.40 -18.93
CA ILE A 125 12.77 16.57 -17.48
C ILE A 125 11.51 16.26 -16.65
N ILE A 126 10.30 16.61 -17.12
CA ILE A 126 9.07 16.46 -16.31
C ILE A 126 8.54 15.01 -16.29
N ILE A 127 8.55 14.30 -17.43
CA ILE A 127 8.19 12.87 -17.46
C ILE A 127 9.23 12.06 -16.67
N ARG A 128 10.51 12.42 -16.79
CA ARG A 128 11.58 11.73 -16.08
C ARG A 128 11.52 11.98 -14.57
N ALA A 129 11.16 13.18 -14.11
CA ALA A 129 11.10 13.48 -12.67
C ALA A 129 9.92 12.78 -11.94
N MET A 130 8.76 12.60 -12.59
CA MET A 130 7.63 11.87 -12.00
C MET A 130 7.79 10.34 -12.08
N TYR A 131 8.48 9.82 -13.11
CA TYR A 131 8.49 8.37 -13.40
C TYR A 131 9.88 7.71 -13.40
N SER A 132 10.99 8.45 -13.43
CA SER A 132 12.35 7.86 -13.42
C SER A 132 12.95 7.68 -12.03
N ARG A 133 12.24 8.14 -11.01
CA ARG A 133 12.61 7.88 -9.63
C ARG A 133 11.47 7.06 -9.06
N GLY A 134 11.65 5.73 -9.08
CA GLY A 134 11.11 4.87 -8.04
C GLY A 134 11.69 5.29 -6.68
N ILE A 135 11.41 6.52 -6.25
CA ILE A 135 11.50 6.94 -4.85
C ILE A 135 10.11 6.64 -4.32
N ILE A 136 9.92 5.39 -3.88
CA ILE A 136 9.95 5.01 -2.46
C ILE A 136 10.66 3.65 -2.35
#